data_AF-A0A2U2BG90-F1
#
_entry.id   AF-A0A2U2BG90-F1
#
_cell.length_a   1.000
_cell.length_b   1.000
_cell.length_c   1.000
_cell.angle_alpha   90.00
_cell.angle_beta   90.00
_cell.angle_gamma   90.00
#
_symmetry.space_group_name_H-M   'P 1'
#
loop_
_entity.id
_entity.type
_entity.pdbx_description
1 polymer ?
#
loop_
_entity_poly.entity_id
_entity_poly.type
_entity_poly.pdbx_seq_one_letter_code
_entity_poly.pdbx_strand_id
1 'polypeptide(L)'
;MTGFKYHPTPEYRFFLHDPEGDGMRYYRTAEERNADAEDAIQGYLDDCWSESVVQVVAGEITHHTVPKKVVLRPKREDFESDEEHEQALSDEGFSGNDWHYSCDYELTPITDPGEQTP
;
A
#
# COMPACT_ATOMS: atom_id res chain seq x y z
N MET A 1 -23.62 7.52 -3.32
CA MET A 1 -22.57 6.82 -2.53
C MET A 1 -21.37 6.72 -3.45
N THR A 2 -20.28 7.42 -3.13
CA THR A 2 -19.03 7.37 -3.90
C THR A 2 -18.48 5.93 -3.83
N GLY A 3 -18.47 5.26 -4.96
CA GLY A 3 -18.21 3.82 -5.07
C GLY A 3 -16.73 3.44 -5.05
N PHE A 4 -15.83 4.31 -4.60
CA PHE A 4 -14.38 4.10 -4.69
C PHE A 4 -13.69 3.98 -3.32
N LYS A 5 -12.44 3.53 -3.34
CA LYS A 5 -11.54 3.43 -2.18
C LYS A 5 -10.23 4.16 -2.48
N TYR A 6 -9.46 4.45 -1.42
CA TYR A 6 -8.11 5.04 -1.50
C TYR A 6 -6.98 4.01 -1.34
N HIS A 7 -7.33 2.75 -1.13
CA HIS A 7 -6.38 1.63 -1.09
C HIS A 7 -6.90 0.49 -1.98
N PRO A 8 -6.03 -0.17 -2.74
CA PRO A 8 -6.44 -1.27 -3.59
C PRO A 8 -6.80 -2.51 -2.77
N THR A 9 -7.77 -3.27 -3.26
CA THR A 9 -8.06 -4.63 -2.79
C THR A 9 -8.33 -5.52 -4.00
N PRO A 10 -8.39 -6.86 -3.87
CA PRO A 10 -8.79 -7.72 -4.98
C PRO A 10 -10.15 -7.33 -5.60
N GLU A 11 -11.07 -6.86 -4.77
CA GLU A 11 -12.38 -6.35 -5.20
C GLU A 11 -12.27 -4.95 -5.80
N TYR A 12 -11.42 -4.08 -5.25
CA TYR A 12 -11.22 -2.71 -5.70
C TYR A 12 -9.83 -2.54 -6.35
N ARG A 13 -9.67 -3.07 -7.56
CA ARG A 13 -8.37 -3.13 -8.25
C ARG A 13 -8.23 -2.24 -9.47
N PHE A 14 -9.33 -1.69 -9.99
CA PHE A 14 -9.27 -0.77 -11.12
C PHE A 14 -8.94 0.62 -10.60
N PHE A 15 -7.80 1.19 -10.99
CA PHE A 15 -7.36 2.49 -10.48
C PHE A 15 -7.58 3.61 -11.49
N LEU A 16 -7.82 4.81 -10.97
CA LEU A 16 -7.66 6.10 -11.64
C LEU A 16 -6.67 6.93 -10.83
N HIS A 17 -5.64 7.44 -11.49
CA HIS A 17 -4.75 8.45 -10.96
C HIS A 17 -5.11 9.79 -11.58
N ASP A 18 -5.43 10.77 -10.74
CA ASP A 18 -5.64 12.15 -11.13
C ASP A 18 -4.66 13.04 -10.33
N PRO A 19 -3.66 13.68 -10.98
CA PRO A 19 -2.60 14.38 -10.29
C PRO A 19 -3.04 15.68 -9.60
N GLU A 20 -4.05 16.39 -10.14
CA GLU A 20 -4.58 17.63 -9.54
C GLU A 20 -5.90 17.40 -8.77
N GLY A 21 -6.50 16.22 -8.91
CA GLY A 21 -7.67 15.79 -8.13
C GLY A 21 -7.31 15.01 -6.86
N ASP A 22 -8.06 13.93 -6.61
CA ASP A 22 -7.95 13.11 -5.40
C ASP A 22 -6.75 12.13 -5.39
N GLY A 23 -5.85 12.19 -6.37
CA GLY A 23 -4.75 11.26 -6.51
C GLY A 23 -5.22 9.87 -6.96
N MET A 24 -4.89 8.83 -6.19
CA MET A 24 -5.22 7.44 -6.51
C MET A 24 -6.60 7.04 -5.96
N ARG A 25 -7.51 6.66 -6.85
CA ARG A 25 -8.83 6.12 -6.53
C ARG A 25 -8.99 4.72 -7.11
N TYR A 26 -9.66 3.83 -6.39
CA TYR A 26 -9.83 2.42 -6.75
C TYR A 26 -11.29 2.00 -6.81
N TYR A 27 -11.66 1.24 -7.85
CA TYR A 27 -13.03 0.89 -8.24
C TYR A 27 -13.19 -0.62 -8.39
N ARG A 28 -14.45 -1.08 -8.34
CA ARG A 28 -14.77 -2.51 -8.50
C ARG A 28 -14.69 -2.95 -9.94
N THR A 29 -15.05 -2.07 -10.87
CA THR A 29 -15.05 -2.37 -12.29
C THR A 29 -14.37 -1.29 -13.12
N ALA A 30 -13.98 -1.66 -14.34
CA ALA A 30 -13.40 -0.73 -15.29
C ALA A 30 -14.40 0.36 -15.72
N GLU A 31 -15.69 0.04 -15.79
CA GLU A 31 -16.77 0.94 -16.18
C GLU A 31 -16.98 2.04 -15.15
N GLU A 32 -17.02 1.70 -13.85
CA GLU A 32 -17.13 2.69 -12.77
C GLU A 32 -15.95 3.66 -12.78
N ARG A 33 -14.73 3.12 -12.94
CA ARG A 33 -13.51 3.91 -13.07
C ARG A 33 -13.55 4.81 -14.30
N ASN A 34 -14.04 4.32 -15.44
CA ASN A 34 -14.07 5.09 -16.68
C ASN A 34 -15.07 6.25 -16.60
N ALA A 35 -16.23 6.03 -15.98
CA ALA A 35 -17.21 7.10 -15.77
C ALA A 35 -16.63 8.24 -14.91
N ASP A 36 -15.91 7.90 -13.84
CA ASP A 36 -15.25 8.90 -13.01
C ASP A 36 -14.05 9.57 -13.70
N ALA A 37 -13.37 8.87 -14.63
CA ALA A 37 -12.32 9.47 -15.45
C ALA A 37 -12.87 10.53 -16.41
N GLU A 38 -14.07 10.33 -16.97
CA GLU A 38 -14.74 11.34 -17.81
C GLU A 38 -15.03 12.61 -17.01
N ASP A 39 -15.56 12.46 -15.79
CA ASP A 39 -15.82 13.58 -14.87
C ASP A 39 -14.52 14.31 -14.49
N ALA A 40 -13.45 13.55 -14.18
CA ALA A 40 -12.14 14.11 -13.85
C ALA A 40 -11.59 14.93 -15.02
N ILE A 41 -11.55 14.36 -16.24
CA ILE A 41 -11.05 15.04 -17.45
C ILE A 41 -11.85 16.32 -17.72
N GLN A 42 -13.18 16.30 -17.54
CA GLN A 42 -14.02 17.47 -17.76
C GLN A 42 -13.65 18.62 -16.82
N GLY A 43 -13.22 18.32 -15.58
CA GLY A 43 -12.74 19.32 -14.62
C GLY A 43 -11.52 20.11 -15.13
N TYR A 44 -10.64 19.48 -15.91
CA TYR A 44 -9.49 20.14 -16.53
C TYR A 44 -9.85 21.02 -17.75
N LEU A 45 -11.05 20.83 -18.33
CA LEU A 45 -11.46 21.54 -19.55
C LEU A 45 -12.30 22.79 -19.27
N ASP A 46 -12.81 22.96 -18.05
CA ASP A 46 -13.80 24.00 -17.74
C ASP A 46 -13.15 25.37 -17.40
N ASP A 47 -12.36 25.47 -16.32
CA ASP A 47 -11.95 26.78 -15.77
C ASP A 47 -10.46 27.15 -15.99
N CYS A 48 -9.58 26.16 -16.20
CA CYS A 48 -8.17 26.36 -16.55
C CYS A 48 -7.69 25.13 -17.33
N TRP A 49 -7.60 25.24 -18.67
CA TRP A 49 -7.01 24.18 -19.47
C TRP A 49 -5.58 23.88 -18.98
N SER A 50 -5.41 22.71 -18.35
CA SER A 50 -4.11 22.24 -17.84
C SER A 50 -3.64 21.05 -18.66
N GLU A 51 -2.41 21.14 -19.17
CA GLU A 51 -1.77 20.06 -19.91
C GLU A 51 -1.53 18.82 -19.02
N SER A 52 -1.64 18.94 -17.69
CA SER A 52 -1.58 17.83 -16.75
C SER A 52 -2.68 16.80 -16.97
N VAL A 53 -3.76 17.11 -17.70
CA VAL A 53 -4.83 16.16 -18.04
C VAL A 53 -4.30 14.89 -18.72
N VAL A 54 -3.17 14.97 -19.43
CA VAL A 54 -2.53 13.79 -20.07
C VAL A 54 -1.91 12.82 -19.06
N GLN A 55 -1.77 13.24 -17.80
CA GLN A 55 -1.29 12.44 -16.68
C GLN A 55 -2.45 11.84 -15.86
N VAL A 56 -3.71 12.07 -16.26
CA VAL A 56 -4.83 11.27 -15.80
C VAL A 56 -4.69 9.87 -16.41
N VAL A 57 -4.25 8.92 -15.60
CA VAL A 57 -3.92 7.56 -16.05
C VAL A 57 -4.72 6.54 -15.28
N ALA A 58 -5.01 5.43 -15.93
CA ALA A 58 -5.82 4.39 -15.34
C ALA A 58 -5.37 3.00 -15.73
N GLY A 59 -5.67 2.03 -14.87
CA GLY A 59 -5.29 0.65 -15.10
C GLY A 59 -5.93 -0.31 -14.11
N GLU A 60 -5.34 -1.49 -14.01
CA GLU A 60 -5.75 -2.54 -13.08
C GLU A 60 -4.53 -2.96 -12.26
N ILE A 61 -4.68 -2.96 -10.93
CA ILE A 61 -3.65 -3.45 -10.02
C ILE A 61 -3.70 -4.98 -10.02
N THR A 62 -2.63 -5.59 -10.49
CA THR A 62 -2.47 -7.04 -10.50
C THR A 62 -1.63 -7.52 -9.33
N HIS A 63 -0.72 -6.67 -8.83
CA HIS A 63 0.23 -6.99 -7.78
C HIS A 63 0.36 -5.83 -6.80
N HIS A 64 0.69 -6.16 -5.56
CA HIS A 64 1.01 -5.21 -4.50
C HIS A 64 2.18 -5.70 -3.67
N THR A 65 2.78 -4.80 -2.91
CA THR A 65 3.90 -5.14 -2.03
C THR A 65 3.34 -5.60 -0.69
N VAL A 66 3.77 -6.78 -0.23
CA VAL A 66 3.36 -7.34 1.06
C VAL A 66 4.57 -7.65 1.94
N PRO A 67 4.43 -7.57 3.28
CA PRO A 67 5.48 -8.02 4.19
C PRO A 67 5.65 -9.55 4.09
N LYS A 68 6.91 -9.99 4.14
CA LYS A 68 7.32 -11.39 4.20
C LYS A 68 8.40 -11.56 5.26
N LYS A 69 8.53 -12.77 5.81
CA LYS A 69 9.51 -13.09 6.85
C LYS A 69 9.44 -12.12 8.04
N VAL A 70 8.23 -11.93 8.58
CA VAL A 70 8.06 -11.06 9.75
C VAL A 70 8.77 -11.68 10.96
N VAL A 71 9.79 -10.98 11.47
CA VAL A 71 10.50 -11.35 12.71
C VAL A 71 10.08 -10.38 13.80
N LEU A 72 9.56 -10.91 14.91
CA LEU A 72 9.21 -10.10 16.07
C LEU A 72 10.43 -9.82 16.94
N ARG A 73 10.46 -8.63 17.54
CA ARG A 73 11.49 -8.29 18.51
C ARG A 73 11.44 -9.24 19.71
N PRO A 74 12.56 -9.90 20.07
CA PRO A 74 12.66 -10.71 21.28
C PRO A 74 12.24 -9.91 22.54
N LYS A 75 11.32 -10.45 23.33
CA LYS A 75 10.87 -9.79 24.57
C LYS A 75 11.86 -10.11 25.68
N ARG A 76 12.13 -9.11 26.53
CA ARG A 76 13.05 -9.29 27.66
C ARG A 76 12.63 -10.46 28.57
N GLU A 77 11.34 -10.66 28.76
CA GLU A 77 10.76 -11.68 29.66
C GLU A 77 11.07 -13.13 29.24
N ASP A 78 11.46 -13.36 27.98
CA ASP A 78 11.73 -14.69 27.44
C ASP A 78 13.17 -15.19 27.72
N PHE A 79 14.00 -14.40 28.43
CA PHE A 79 15.44 -14.67 28.64
C PHE A 79 15.82 -14.64 30.13
N GLU A 80 16.75 -15.53 30.51
CA GLU A 80 17.22 -15.64 31.91
C GLU A 80 18.14 -14.48 32.32
N SER A 81 18.83 -13.87 31.35
CA SER A 81 19.76 -12.76 31.58
C SER A 81 19.61 -11.61 30.58
N ASP A 82 20.11 -10.43 30.96
CA ASP A 82 20.18 -9.27 30.07
C ASP A 82 21.15 -9.53 28.90
N GLU A 83 22.23 -10.29 29.14
CA GLU A 83 23.24 -10.60 28.11
C GLU A 83 22.67 -11.48 27.00
N GLU A 84 21.89 -12.52 27.35
CA GLU A 84 21.21 -13.36 26.37
C GLU A 84 20.15 -12.60 25.58
N HIS A 85 19.43 -11.68 26.24
CA HIS A 85 18.46 -10.83 25.56
C HIS A 85 19.14 -9.88 24.56
N GLU A 86 20.24 -9.24 24.94
CA GLU A 86 21.01 -8.38 24.05
C GLU A 86 21.65 -9.14 22.88
N GLN A 87 22.13 -10.37 23.11
CA GLN A 87 22.63 -11.22 22.03
C GLN A 87 21.52 -11.56 21.02
N ALA A 88 20.33 -11.95 21.49
CA ALA A 88 19.19 -12.22 20.62
C ALA A 88 18.73 -10.97 19.84
N LEU A 89 18.76 -9.79 20.47
CA LEU A 89 18.52 -8.52 19.78
C LEU A 89 19.58 -8.26 18.69
N SER A 90 20.85 -8.55 18.96
CA SER A 90 21.93 -8.39 17.97
C SER A 90 21.78 -9.34 16.79
N ASP A 91 21.50 -10.62 17.04
CA ASP A 91 21.42 -11.66 16.01
C ASP A 91 20.29 -11.39 15.01
N GLU A 92 19.16 -10.88 15.50
CA GLU A 92 17.97 -10.54 14.69
C GLU A 92 17.98 -9.07 14.19
N GLY A 93 19.08 -8.33 14.41
CA GLY A 93 19.24 -6.95 13.92
C GLY A 93 18.41 -5.88 14.65
N PHE A 94 17.92 -6.18 15.86
CA PHE A 94 17.20 -5.26 16.74
C PHE A 94 18.10 -4.46 17.68
N SER A 95 19.39 -4.78 17.76
CA SER A 95 20.33 -4.05 18.60
C SER A 95 20.44 -2.57 18.19
N GLY A 96 20.36 -1.67 19.17
CA GLY A 96 20.47 -0.22 18.95
C GLY A 96 19.26 0.46 18.32
N ASN A 97 18.16 -0.26 18.08
CA ASN A 97 16.87 0.30 17.64
C ASN A 97 15.73 -0.11 18.58
N ASP A 98 14.56 0.52 18.42
CA ASP A 98 13.35 0.29 19.21
C ASP A 98 12.22 -0.34 18.40
N TRP A 99 12.51 -0.89 17.23
CA TRP A 99 11.52 -1.49 16.34
C TRP A 99 10.91 -2.76 16.95
N HIS A 100 9.59 -2.91 16.79
CA HIS A 100 8.83 -4.05 17.32
C HIS A 100 8.94 -5.30 16.45
N TYR A 101 9.21 -5.14 15.16
CA TYR A 101 9.42 -6.22 14.22
C TYR A 101 10.29 -5.74 13.05
N SER A 102 10.84 -6.68 12.31
CA SER A 102 11.48 -6.46 11.02
C SER A 102 10.82 -7.38 9.99
N CYS A 103 10.84 -6.99 8.71
CA CYS A 103 10.32 -7.82 7.62
C CYS A 103 11.00 -7.48 6.29
N ASP A 104 10.97 -8.44 5.39
CA ASP A 104 11.23 -8.23 3.96
C ASP A 104 9.93 -7.79 3.27
N TYR A 105 10.06 -7.31 2.03
CA TYR A 105 8.92 -6.98 1.18
C TYR A 105 9.03 -7.68 -0.17
N GLU A 106 7.94 -8.27 -0.64
CA GLU A 106 7.85 -8.89 -1.95
C GLU A 106 6.64 -8.34 -2.74
N LEU A 107 6.80 -8.22 -4.06
CA LEU A 107 5.72 -7.89 -4.97
C LEU A 107 4.94 -9.17 -5.30
N THR A 108 3.72 -9.28 -4.80
CA THR A 108 2.88 -10.48 -4.93
C THR A 108 1.55 -10.14 -5.59
N PRO A 109 0.81 -11.13 -6.13
CA PRO A 109 -0.53 -10.89 -6.65
C PRO A 109 -1.41 -10.19 -5.60
N ILE A 110 -2.28 -9.26 -6.03
CA ILE A 110 -3.14 -8.48 -5.13
C ILE A 110 -4.03 -9.34 -4.22
N THR A 111 -4.27 -10.59 -4.60
CA THR A 111 -5.00 -11.59 -3.82
C THR A 111 -4.22 -12.18 -2.64
N ASP A 112 -2.90 -12.03 -2.60
CA ASP A 112 -2.07 -12.46 -1.47
C ASP A 112 -2.16 -11.40 -0.36
N PRO A 113 -2.75 -11.69 0.81
CA PRO A 113 -2.85 -10.71 1.88
C PRO A 113 -1.50 -10.39 2.56
N GLY A 114 -0.42 -11.09 2.20
CA GLY A 114 0.86 -11.02 2.89
C GLY A 114 0.91 -11.86 4.16
N GLU A 115 2.06 -11.82 4.84
CA GLU A 115 2.11 -12.29 6.23
C GLU A 115 1.44 -11.25 7.11
N GLN A 116 0.41 -11.66 7.86
CA GLN A 116 -0.22 -10.76 8.82
C GLN A 116 0.76 -10.52 9.97
N THR A 117 1.18 -9.27 10.15
CA THR A 117 1.83 -8.83 11.39
C THR A 117 0.85 -9.02 12.56
N PRO A 118 1.24 -9.71 13.65
CA PRO A 118 0.39 -9.94 14.80
C PRO A 118 0.08 -8.66 15.61
#